data_AF-A0AAU6LLI7-F1
#
_entry.id   AF-A0AAU6LLI7-F1
#
_cell.length_a   1.000
_cell.length_b   1.000
_cell.length_c   1.000
_cell.angle_alpha   90.00
_cell.angle_beta   90.00
_cell.angle_gamma   90.00
#
_symmetry.space_group_name_H-M   'P 1'
#
loop_
_entity.id
_entity.type
_entity.pdbx_description
1 polymer ?
#
loop_
_entity_poly.entity_id
_entity_poly.type
_entity_poly.pdbx_seq_one_letter_code
_entity_poly.pdbx_strand_id
1 'polypeptide(L)' 'MTQSTPSEHDRLTLVEAQVQTLAQAVRALAEGLEANPSQDTDASAQAARGARLAHELLLAQGL' A
#
# COMPACT_ATOMS: atom_id res chain seq x y z
N MET A 1 -26.50 -24.06 -5.20
CA MET A 1 -25.73 -22.98 -4.54
C MET A 1 -25.78 -21.77 -5.46
N THR A 2 -26.68 -20.82 -5.23
CA THR A 2 -26.81 -19.60 -6.04
C THR A 2 -25.80 -18.58 -5.53
N GLN A 3 -24.74 -18.32 -6.31
CA GLN A 3 -23.87 -17.17 -6.07
C GLN A 3 -24.66 -15.89 -6.36
N SER A 4 -24.90 -15.09 -5.33
CA SER A 4 -25.43 -13.73 -5.50
C SER A 4 -24.31 -12.88 -6.11
N THR A 5 -24.58 -12.25 -7.25
CA THR A 5 -23.66 -11.26 -7.83
C THR A 5 -23.51 -10.08 -6.88
N PRO A 6 -22.28 -9.61 -6.59
CA PRO A 6 -22.06 -8.49 -5.68
C PRO A 6 -22.80 -7.25 -6.17
N SER A 7 -23.46 -6.55 -5.24
CA SER A 7 -24.19 -5.33 -5.57
C SER A 7 -23.24 -4.21 -5.99
N GLU A 8 -23.76 -3.16 -6.62
CA GLU A 8 -22.96 -1.98 -6.95
C GLU A 8 -22.35 -1.33 -5.71
N HIS A 9 -23.06 -1.38 -4.58
CA HIS A 9 -22.57 -0.88 -3.30
C HIS A 9 -21.38 -1.70 -2.80
N ASP A 10 -21.47 -3.04 -2.84
CA ASP A 10 -20.36 -3.92 -2.44
C ASP A 10 -19.12 -3.69 -3.31
N ARG A 11 -19.32 -3.48 -4.62
CA ARG A 11 -18.24 -3.16 -5.56
C ARG A 11 -17.62 -1.81 -5.27
N LEU A 12 -18.42 -0.80 -4.94
CA LEU A 12 -17.94 0.53 -4.59
C LEU A 12 -17.11 0.48 -3.30
N THR A 13 -17.62 -0.16 -2.24
CA THR A 13 -16.90 -0.33 -0.97
C THR A 13 -15.57 -1.07 -1.16
N LEU A 14 -15.55 -2.11 -2.01
CA LEU A 14 -14.31 -2.82 -2.33
C LEU A 14 -13.29 -1.89 -3.01
N VAL A 15 -13.71 -1.11 -4.00
CA VAL A 15 -12.82 -0.16 -4.70
C VAL A 15 -12.32 0.92 -3.76
N GLU A 16 -13.17 1.48 -2.90
CA GLU A 16 -12.78 2.47 -1.90
C GLU A 16 -11.71 1.92 -0.96
N ALA A 17 -11.88 0.69 -0.47
CA ALA A 17 -10.88 0.02 0.37
C ALA A 17 -9.56 -0.20 -0.38
N GLN A 18 -9.61 -0.64 -1.65
CA GLN A 18 -8.42 -0.81 -2.48
C GLN A 18 -7.68 0.52 -2.70
N VAL A 19 -8.40 1.60 -3.01
CA VAL A 19 -7.82 2.94 -3.20
C VAL A 19 -7.18 3.44 -1.91
N GLN A 20 -7.82 3.22 -0.76
CA GLN A 20 -7.26 3.59 0.53
C GLN A 20 -5.94 2.86 0.82
N THR A 21 -5.89 1.56 0.57
CA THR A 21 -4.66 0.77 0.74
C THR A 21 -3.56 1.18 -0.24
N LEU A 22 -3.91 1.46 -1.50
CA LEU A 22 -2.94 1.97 -2.47
C LEU A 22 -2.34 3.31 -2.00
N ALA A 23 -3.16 4.20 -1.46
CA ALA A 23 -2.68 5.48 -0.93
C ALA A 23 -1.73 5.29 0.26
N GLN A 24 -2.00 4.31 1.14
CA GLN A 24 -1.11 3.95 2.25
C GLN A 24 0.22 3.36 1.75
N ALA A 25 0.18 2.44 0.79
CA ALA A 25 1.37 1.83 0.21
C ALA A 25 2.28 2.87 -0.48
N VAL A 26 1.68 3.80 -1.24
CA VAL A 26 2.42 4.91 -1.86
C VAL A 26 3.06 5.82 -0.81
N ARG A 27 2.37 6.09 0.29
CA ARG A 27 2.92 6.89 1.39
C ARG A 27 4.12 6.20 2.04
N ALA A 28 4.03 4.90 2.30
CA ALA A 28 5.14 4.12 2.83
C ALA A 28 6.38 4.12 1.92
N LEU A 29 6.17 4.07 0.60
CA LEU A 29 7.24 4.22 -0.38
C LEU A 29 7.85 5.63 -0.33
N ALA A 30 7.01 6.66 -0.30
CA ALA A 30 7.48 8.04 -0.23
C ALA A 30 8.33 8.29 1.01
N GLU A 31 7.88 7.83 2.18
CA GLU A 31 8.61 7.92 3.45
C GLU A 31 9.91 7.13 3.43
N GLY A 32 9.93 5.95 2.78
CA GLY A 32 11.15 5.16 2.62
C GLY A 32 12.17 5.81 1.68
N LEU A 33 11.71 6.57 0.69
CA LEU A 33 12.54 7.27 -0.29
C LEU A 33 12.91 8.69 0.14
N GLU A 34 12.30 9.20 1.20
CA GLU A 34 12.62 10.52 1.75
C GLU A 34 14.02 10.48 2.39
N ALA A 35 15.02 10.90 1.61
CA ALA A 35 16.40 10.92 2.06
C ALA A 35 16.64 12.11 3.00
N ASN A 36 17.11 11.84 4.22
CA ASN A 36 17.73 12.88 5.03
C ASN A 36 19.16 13.10 4.50
N PRO A 37 19.51 14.29 3.96
CA PRO A 37 20.80 14.53 3.31
C PRO A 37 22.02 14.29 4.23
N SER A 38 21.80 14.16 5.53
CA SER A 38 22.83 13.94 6.55
C SER A 38 23.13 12.47 6.86
N GLN A 39 22.35 11.51 6.33
CA GLN A 39 22.47 10.08 6.66
C GLN A 39 22.53 9.18 5.41
N ASP A 40 23.48 9.49 4.53
CA ASP A 40 23.67 8.81 3.23
C ASP A 40 23.84 7.28 3.35
N THR A 41 24.37 6.80 4.49
CA THR A 41 24.55 5.37 4.79
C THR A 41 23.24 4.62 5.05
N ASP A 42 22.17 5.29 5.48
CA ASP A 42 20.90 4.66 5.90
C ASP A 42 19.80 4.72 4.82
N ALA A 43 19.99 5.50 3.76
CA ALA A 43 19.00 5.73 2.72
C ALA A 43 18.55 4.44 2.02
N SER A 44 19.48 3.52 1.72
CA SER A 44 19.15 2.23 1.10
C SER A 44 18.31 1.33 2.03
N ALA A 45 18.64 1.31 3.33
CA ALA A 45 17.88 0.54 4.31
C ALA A 45 16.48 1.13 4.51
N GLN A 46 16.35 2.46 4.49
CA GLN A 46 15.08 3.18 4.58
C GLN A 46 14.17 2.87 3.39
N ALA A 47 14.72 2.92 2.17
CA ALA A 47 14.00 2.59 0.95
C ALA A 47 13.51 1.14 0.97
N ALA A 48 14.37 0.21 1.40
CA ALA A 48 14.00 -1.20 1.55
C ALA A 48 12.90 -1.42 2.61
N ARG A 49 12.88 -0.64 3.70
CA ARG A 49 11.80 -0.70 4.70
C ARG A 49 10.47 -0.18 4.13
N GLY A 50 10.48 0.99 3.48
CA GLY A 50 9.28 1.55 2.84
C GLY A 50 8.69 0.62 1.78
N ALA A 51 9.55 0.03 0.96
CA ALA A 51 9.14 -0.96 -0.06
C ALA A 51 8.53 -2.22 0.55
N ARG A 52 9.11 -2.75 1.63
CA ARG A 52 8.54 -3.91 2.34
C ARG A 52 7.17 -3.60 2.92
N LEU A 53 7.02 -2.46 3.61
CA LEU A 53 5.75 -2.08 4.23
C LEU A 53 4.66 -1.84 3.19
N ALA A 54 5.00 -1.19 2.06
CA ALA A 54 4.09 -1.04 0.94
C ALA A 54 3.65 -2.39 0.37
N HIS A 55 4.58 -3.33 0.20
CA HIS A 55 4.26 -4.67 -0.26
C HIS A 55 3.32 -5.41 0.69
N GLU A 56 3.58 -5.35 2.01
CA GLU A 56 2.73 -5.98 3.03
C GLU A 56 1.31 -5.40 3.04
N LEU A 57 1.16 -4.09 2.88
CA LEU A 57 -0.15 -3.43 2.81
C LEU A 57 -0.97 -3.91 1.60
N LEU A 58 -0.34 -4.04 0.43
CA LEU A 58 -1.00 -4.53 -0.77
C LEU A 58 -1.40 -6.00 -0.63
N LEU A 59 -0.50 -6.83 -0.12
CA LEU A 59 -0.72 -8.26 0.06
C LEU A 59 -1.87 -8.55 1.04
N ALA A 60 -2.00 -7.74 2.10
CA ALA A 60 -3.11 -7.85 3.05
C ALA A 60 -4.50 -7.62 2.40
N GLN A 61 -4.56 -6.83 1.33
CA GLN A 61 -5.79 -6.60 0.55
C GLN A 61 -5.93 -7.52 -0.67
N GLY A 62 -4.96 -8.42 -0.90
CA GLY A 62 -4.92 -9.26 -2.10
C GLY A 62 -4.66 -8.49 -3.39
N LEU A 63 -3.93 -7.36 -3.29
CA LEU A 63 -3.46 -6.54 -4.41
C LEU A 63 -2.02 -6.89 -4.81
#